data_AF-F0WKZ3-F1
#
_entry.id   AF-F0WKZ3-F1
#
_cell.length_a   1.000
_cell.length_b   1.000
_cell.length_c   1.000
_cell.angle_alpha   90.00
_cell.angle_beta   90.00
_cell.angle_gamma   90.00
#
_symmetry.space_group_name_H-M   'P 1'
#
loop_
_entity.id
_entity.type
_entity.pdbx_description
1 polymer ?
#
loop_
_entity_poly.entity_id
_entity_poly.type
_entity_poly.pdbx_seq_one_letter_code
_entity_poly.pdbx_strand_id
1 'polypeptide(L)'
;MENIRIYVRHTTMNAYKCTEKRWKQCVALESDLYFFDAKALQSKEKHTRSTDVYRRQDGQLRPVITFDLRQFDAHWEQHRGFYLIPNAIDGKTQLRLARACLVEFIEEPSITNMHLQGLQIPRLWARACEKFPGDPMRCKMFQRLHWATAGYHYDWTARKYYQKDFSKVPKLLSDLAISYARACGLDIIPEAVIINFYTTKSSMGGHRDDVEDTMDAPVISMSLGSSCVFLKGGNTKEVRPLEIMLQSGDVAILSQESRLSYHGVAQIIPTAFQIDDEAWDSLLEEESDHVQEYMTIRSLLSSYRININIRQVYPRLVDASIRHNMVAFLTYAQNNEKPEWAKMQHINSQDDTFASEQPNTNPDRRKMRDASNFDH
;
A
#
# COMPACT_ATOMS: atom_id res chain seq x y z
N MET A 1 15.12 -14.01 -56.91
CA MET A 1 15.01 -12.80 -56.09
C MET A 1 13.80 -12.98 -55.20
N GLU A 2 14.01 -13.44 -53.97
CA GLU A 2 12.94 -13.73 -53.02
C GLU A 2 12.30 -12.45 -52.49
N ASN A 3 10.98 -12.42 -52.54
CA ASN A 3 10.14 -11.33 -52.02
C ASN A 3 10.18 -11.35 -50.48
N ILE A 4 10.89 -10.40 -49.89
CA ILE A 4 10.83 -10.12 -48.45
C ILE A 4 9.47 -9.48 -48.15
N ARG A 5 8.52 -10.31 -47.67
CA ARG A 5 7.29 -9.81 -47.03
C ARG A 5 7.66 -9.26 -45.65
N ILE A 6 7.70 -7.94 -45.54
CA ILE A 6 7.76 -7.25 -44.26
C ILE A 6 6.43 -7.48 -43.55
N TYR A 7 6.41 -8.40 -42.58
CA TYR A 7 5.29 -8.54 -41.66
C TYR A 7 5.29 -7.36 -40.69
N VAL A 8 4.55 -6.30 -41.03
CA VAL A 8 4.16 -5.29 -40.06
C VAL A 8 3.16 -5.96 -39.12
N ARG A 9 3.61 -6.39 -37.94
CA ARG A 9 2.70 -6.79 -36.85
C ARG A 9 1.89 -5.56 -36.46
N HIS A 10 0.68 -5.42 -37.01
CA HIS A 10 -0.37 -4.62 -36.39
C HIS A 10 -0.76 -5.31 -35.08
N THR A 11 -0.02 -5.09 -34.00
CA THR A 11 -0.53 -5.38 -32.66
C THR A 11 -1.65 -4.39 -32.40
N THR A 12 -2.89 -4.83 -32.60
CA THR A 12 -4.08 -4.15 -32.09
C THR A 12 -3.88 -3.95 -30.59
N MET A 13 -3.83 -2.68 -30.15
CA MET A 13 -3.72 -2.36 -28.73
C MET A 13 -4.99 -2.79 -28.00
N ASN A 14 -4.83 -3.43 -26.84
CA ASN A 14 -5.96 -3.80 -25.99
C ASN A 14 -6.68 -2.59 -25.41
N ALA A 15 -7.91 -2.81 -24.95
CA ALA A 15 -8.79 -1.74 -24.46
C ALA A 15 -8.15 -0.92 -23.34
N TYR A 16 -7.49 -1.57 -22.38
CA TYR A 16 -6.79 -0.87 -21.29
C TYR A 16 -5.70 0.07 -21.82
N LYS A 17 -4.85 -0.43 -22.73
CA LYS A 17 -3.75 0.36 -23.28
C LYS A 17 -4.24 1.49 -24.18
N CYS A 18 -5.34 1.29 -24.90
CA CYS A 18 -6.02 2.33 -25.66
C CYS A 18 -6.48 3.48 -24.74
N THR A 19 -7.18 3.16 -23.64
CA THR A 19 -7.61 4.17 -22.66
C THR A 19 -6.43 4.87 -22.00
N GLU A 20 -5.39 4.14 -21.60
CA GLU A 20 -4.17 4.71 -21.03
C GLU A 20 -3.50 5.71 -21.98
N LYS A 21 -3.34 5.36 -23.27
CA LYS A 21 -2.74 6.26 -24.26
C LYS A 21 -3.59 7.49 -24.52
N ARG A 22 -4.93 7.34 -24.59
CA ARG A 22 -5.85 8.47 -24.78
C ARG A 22 -5.68 9.52 -23.68
N TRP A 23 -5.64 9.09 -22.42
CA TRP A 23 -5.43 10.00 -21.29
C TRP A 23 -4.03 10.63 -21.27
N LYS A 24 -2.98 9.87 -21.61
CA LYS A 24 -1.63 10.44 -21.70
C LYS A 24 -1.47 11.52 -22.76
N GLN A 25 -2.31 11.49 -23.80
CA GLN A 25 -2.33 12.48 -24.87
C GLN A 25 -3.32 13.63 -24.60
N CYS A 26 -4.17 13.50 -23.59
CA CYS A 26 -5.17 14.49 -23.23
C CYS A 26 -4.49 15.69 -22.56
N VAL A 27 -4.62 16.88 -23.16
CA VAL A 27 -4.00 18.12 -22.67
C VAL A 27 -5.01 18.97 -21.87
N ALA A 28 -6.30 18.77 -22.09
CA ALA A 28 -7.39 19.45 -21.39
C ALA A 28 -8.52 18.46 -21.09
N LEU A 29 -9.13 18.58 -19.91
CA LEU A 29 -10.33 17.83 -19.55
C LEU A 29 -11.50 18.37 -20.38
N GLU A 30 -11.79 17.72 -21.50
CA GLU A 30 -12.97 18.02 -22.31
C GLU A 30 -14.24 17.58 -21.58
N SER A 31 -15.33 18.33 -21.73
CA SER A 31 -16.63 18.07 -21.08
C SER A 31 -17.26 16.74 -21.47
N ASP A 32 -16.84 16.16 -22.59
CA ASP A 32 -17.48 15.00 -23.21
C ASP A 32 -16.81 13.68 -22.80
N LEU A 33 -15.78 13.74 -21.94
CA LEU A 33 -15.12 12.55 -21.43
C LEU A 33 -16.06 11.84 -20.43
N TYR A 34 -16.45 10.61 -20.75
CA TYR A 34 -17.16 9.74 -19.83
C TYR A 34 -16.18 9.20 -18.77
N PHE A 35 -16.04 9.92 -17.66
CA PHE A 35 -15.24 9.51 -16.51
C PHE A 35 -15.97 9.82 -15.20
N PHE A 36 -15.69 9.00 -14.19
CA PHE A 36 -16.26 9.08 -12.86
C PHE A 36 -15.52 10.13 -12.04
N ASP A 37 -16.15 11.27 -11.73
CA ASP A 37 -15.58 12.23 -10.77
C ASP A 37 -16.03 11.87 -9.35
N ALA A 38 -15.10 11.38 -8.52
CA ALA A 38 -15.37 10.93 -7.16
C ALA A 38 -16.16 11.95 -6.33
N LYS A 39 -15.97 13.27 -6.54
CA LYS A 39 -16.76 14.31 -5.85
C LYS A 39 -18.17 14.47 -6.42
N ALA A 40 -18.34 14.33 -7.73
CA ALA A 40 -19.63 14.49 -8.41
C ALA A 40 -20.51 13.21 -8.37
N LEU A 41 -19.92 12.05 -8.06
CA LEU A 41 -20.59 10.74 -7.95
C LEU A 41 -21.80 10.73 -7.00
N GLN A 42 -21.94 11.73 -6.12
CA GLN A 42 -23.08 11.83 -5.21
C GLN A 42 -24.39 12.24 -5.89
N SER A 43 -24.37 12.79 -7.12
CA SER A 43 -25.54 13.51 -7.63
C SER A 43 -26.24 12.97 -8.89
N LYS A 44 -25.61 12.33 -9.89
CA LYS A 44 -26.33 11.93 -11.13
C LYS A 44 -25.70 10.81 -11.95
N GLU A 45 -25.46 9.63 -11.39
CA GLU A 45 -25.00 8.50 -12.21
C GLU A 45 -25.79 7.21 -11.99
N LYS A 46 -26.23 6.59 -13.10
CA LYS A 46 -26.95 5.31 -13.14
C LYS A 46 -26.06 4.08 -12.82
N HIS A 47 -24.78 4.31 -12.53
CA HIS A 47 -23.71 3.30 -12.52
C HIS A 47 -23.08 3.10 -11.14
N THR A 48 -23.45 3.91 -10.15
CA THR A 48 -22.87 3.88 -8.81
C THR A 48 -23.95 3.83 -7.75
N ARG A 49 -23.64 3.24 -6.60
CA ARG A 49 -24.53 3.14 -5.45
C ARG A 49 -23.76 3.41 -4.17
N SER A 50 -24.36 4.18 -3.25
CA SER A 50 -23.88 4.27 -1.87
C SER A 50 -24.30 3.01 -1.11
N THR A 51 -23.34 2.30 -0.52
CA THR A 51 -23.60 1.08 0.29
C THR A 51 -23.60 1.36 1.78
N ASP A 52 -22.82 2.34 2.22
CA ASP A 52 -22.67 2.73 3.62
C ASP A 52 -22.16 4.18 3.72
N VAL A 53 -21.80 4.62 4.92
CA VAL A 53 -21.25 5.92 5.24
C VAL A 53 -20.01 5.78 6.10
N TYR A 54 -18.94 6.46 5.71
CA TYR A 54 -17.75 6.66 6.51
C TYR A 54 -17.81 7.97 7.29
N ARG A 55 -17.50 7.93 8.59
CA ARG A 55 -17.37 9.13 9.43
C ARG A 55 -15.90 9.54 9.50
N ARG A 56 -15.57 10.73 8.98
CA ARG A 56 -14.25 11.35 9.08
C ARG A 56 -13.88 11.71 10.51
N GLN A 57 -12.60 12.02 10.73
CA GLN A 57 -12.08 12.45 12.04
C GLN A 57 -12.73 13.75 12.54
N ASP A 58 -13.08 14.66 11.63
CA ASP A 58 -13.84 15.89 11.91
C ASP A 58 -15.36 15.68 12.07
N GLY A 59 -15.81 14.42 12.06
CA GLY A 59 -17.21 14.04 12.21
C GLY A 59 -18.04 14.12 10.92
N GLN A 60 -17.50 14.66 9.81
CA GLN A 60 -18.23 14.71 8.55
C GLN A 60 -18.50 13.31 7.99
N LEU A 61 -19.72 13.12 7.47
CA LEU A 61 -20.15 11.87 6.86
C LEU A 61 -19.84 11.88 5.36
N ARG A 62 -19.22 10.79 4.87
CA ARG A 62 -18.85 10.59 3.48
C ARG A 62 -19.45 9.27 2.98
N PRO A 63 -20.04 9.22 1.78
CA PRO A 63 -20.62 7.99 1.27
C PRO A 63 -19.52 6.98 0.93
N VAL A 64 -19.81 5.71 1.17
CA VAL A 64 -19.05 4.57 0.64
C VAL A 64 -19.72 4.17 -0.67
N ILE A 65 -19.03 4.41 -1.78
CA ILE A 65 -19.56 4.25 -3.14
C ILE A 65 -19.05 2.94 -3.74
N THR A 66 -19.93 2.16 -4.35
CA THR A 66 -19.59 1.03 -5.21
C THR A 66 -20.17 1.21 -6.62
N PHE A 67 -19.75 0.38 -7.56
CA PHE A 67 -20.09 0.48 -8.98
C PHE A 67 -21.05 -0.67 -9.37
N ASP A 68 -22.29 -0.34 -9.74
CA ASP A 68 -23.27 -1.28 -10.25
C ASP A 68 -23.35 -1.16 -11.77
N LEU A 69 -22.59 -2.01 -12.44
CA LEU A 69 -22.38 -1.95 -13.89
C LEU A 69 -23.12 -3.06 -14.64
N ARG A 70 -24.04 -3.78 -13.98
CA ARG A 70 -24.75 -4.96 -14.52
C ARG A 70 -25.40 -4.71 -15.88
N GLN A 71 -25.88 -3.50 -16.12
CA GLN A 71 -26.58 -3.14 -17.36
C GLN A 71 -25.65 -2.53 -18.43
N PHE A 72 -24.37 -2.31 -18.11
CA PHE A 72 -23.47 -1.46 -18.89
C PHE A 72 -22.12 -2.11 -19.22
N ASP A 73 -21.70 -3.11 -18.45
CA ASP A 73 -20.44 -3.82 -18.65
C ASP A 73 -20.68 -5.34 -18.58
N ALA A 74 -20.35 -6.05 -19.65
CA ALA A 74 -20.40 -7.52 -19.68
C ALA A 74 -19.45 -8.16 -18.65
N HIS A 75 -18.43 -7.41 -18.19
CA HIS A 75 -17.47 -7.80 -17.18
C HIS A 75 -17.75 -7.16 -15.80
N TRP A 76 -18.99 -6.69 -15.56
CA TRP A 76 -19.38 -5.97 -14.33
C TRP A 76 -18.94 -6.67 -13.02
N GLU A 77 -18.97 -8.01 -12.99
CA GLU A 77 -18.59 -8.81 -11.82
C GLU A 77 -17.15 -8.54 -11.37
N GLN A 78 -16.26 -8.22 -12.32
CA GLN A 78 -14.85 -7.93 -12.05
C GLN A 78 -14.66 -6.59 -11.34
N HIS A 79 -15.69 -5.74 -11.27
CA HIS A 79 -15.68 -4.48 -10.50
C HIS A 79 -16.27 -4.65 -9.09
N ARG A 80 -16.80 -5.82 -8.73
CA ARG A 80 -17.27 -6.09 -7.36
C ARG A 80 -16.11 -5.98 -6.37
N GLY A 81 -16.44 -5.44 -5.20
CA GLY A 81 -15.46 -5.17 -4.15
C GLY A 81 -14.57 -3.95 -4.41
N PHE A 82 -14.81 -3.19 -5.48
CA PHE A 82 -14.22 -1.87 -5.65
C PHE A 82 -15.08 -0.82 -4.95
N TYR A 83 -14.46 -0.08 -4.03
CA TYR A 83 -15.11 0.99 -3.28
C TYR A 83 -14.36 2.30 -3.41
N LEU A 84 -15.10 3.41 -3.35
CA LEU A 84 -14.57 4.76 -3.23
C LEU A 84 -15.20 5.45 -2.03
N ILE A 85 -14.38 6.14 -1.24
CA ILE A 85 -14.83 7.06 -0.20
C ILE A 85 -14.29 8.44 -0.59
N PRO A 86 -15.11 9.30 -1.24
CA PRO A 86 -14.63 10.59 -1.71
C PRO A 86 -14.36 11.53 -0.55
N ASN A 87 -13.24 12.25 -0.58
CA ASN A 87 -12.81 13.20 0.45
C ASN A 87 -12.93 12.60 1.87
N ALA A 88 -12.38 11.40 2.07
CA ALA A 88 -12.40 10.62 3.30
C ALA A 88 -11.31 11.02 4.30
N ILE A 89 -10.35 11.83 3.88
CA ILE A 89 -9.28 12.37 4.71
C ILE A 89 -9.50 13.88 4.81
N ASP A 90 -9.62 14.42 6.01
CA ASP A 90 -9.75 15.87 6.20
C ASP A 90 -8.46 16.62 5.89
N GLY A 91 -8.54 17.92 5.60
CA GLY A 91 -7.39 18.71 5.13
C GLY A 91 -6.20 18.71 6.09
N LYS A 92 -6.47 18.74 7.40
CA LYS A 92 -5.45 18.71 8.46
C LYS A 92 -4.73 17.36 8.47
N THR A 93 -5.48 16.26 8.45
CA THR A 93 -4.92 14.91 8.35
C THR A 93 -4.18 14.71 7.03
N GLN A 94 -4.67 15.23 5.91
CA GLN A 94 -3.98 15.16 4.62
C GLN A 94 -2.59 15.81 4.69
N LEU A 95 -2.48 16.99 5.30
CA LEU A 95 -1.19 17.69 5.45
C LEU A 95 -0.24 16.97 6.40
N ARG A 96 -0.73 16.44 7.53
CA ARG A 96 0.07 15.61 8.44
C ARG A 96 0.62 14.36 7.77
N LEU A 97 -0.23 13.66 7.00
CA LEU A 97 0.19 12.49 6.23
C LEU A 97 1.19 12.86 5.14
N ALA A 98 0.96 13.97 4.42
CA ALA A 98 1.89 14.45 3.40
C ALA A 98 3.26 14.79 4.01
N ARG A 99 3.30 15.46 5.16
CA ARG A 99 4.53 15.72 5.91
C ARG A 99 5.22 14.44 6.31
N ALA A 100 4.52 13.52 6.95
CA ALA A 100 5.10 12.23 7.33
C ALA A 100 5.66 11.48 6.12
N CYS A 101 4.96 11.48 4.97
CA CYS A 101 5.45 10.86 3.75
C CYS A 101 6.70 11.55 3.17
N LEU A 102 6.77 12.88 3.21
CA LEU A 102 7.86 13.65 2.58
C LEU A 102 9.06 13.84 3.49
N VAL A 103 8.91 13.66 4.80
CA VAL A 103 9.94 13.98 5.81
C VAL A 103 10.38 12.74 6.59
N GLU A 104 9.43 11.88 6.98
CA GLU A 104 9.70 10.77 7.91
C GLU A 104 9.81 9.43 7.17
N PHE A 105 8.85 9.10 6.30
CA PHE A 105 8.79 7.80 5.63
C PHE A 105 9.77 7.65 4.46
N ILE A 106 10.58 8.66 4.21
CA ILE A 106 11.68 8.61 3.23
C ILE A 106 13.05 8.42 3.91
N GLU A 107 13.07 8.36 5.24
CA GLU A 107 14.24 8.14 6.07
C GLU A 107 14.20 6.74 6.70
N GLU A 108 15.33 6.28 7.23
CA GLU A 108 15.40 5.01 7.96
C GLU A 108 14.41 5.01 9.15
N PRO A 109 13.74 3.88 9.44
CA PRO A 109 13.92 2.53 8.89
C PRO A 109 13.12 2.26 7.59
N SER A 110 12.53 3.27 6.95
CA SER A 110 11.80 3.06 5.70
C SER A 110 12.76 2.83 4.53
N ILE A 111 12.35 2.03 3.55
CA ILE A 111 13.14 1.76 2.35
C ILE A 111 12.56 2.52 1.17
N THR A 112 13.43 3.18 0.40
CA THR A 112 13.06 3.98 -0.79
C THR A 112 13.71 3.44 -2.06
N ASN A 113 13.27 3.91 -3.22
CA ASN A 113 13.89 3.57 -4.50
C ASN A 113 15.37 3.97 -4.60
N MET A 114 15.80 4.92 -3.76
CA MET A 114 17.19 5.38 -3.72
C MET A 114 18.09 4.36 -3.03
N HIS A 115 17.55 3.50 -2.16
CA HIS A 115 18.32 2.45 -1.49
C HIS A 115 18.85 1.41 -2.48
N LEU A 116 18.01 1.00 -3.42
CA LEU A 116 18.39 0.06 -4.49
C LEU A 116 19.46 0.63 -5.44
N GLN A 117 19.62 1.96 -5.47
CA GLN A 117 20.59 2.64 -6.32
C GLN A 117 21.88 3.01 -5.57
N GLY A 118 21.97 2.76 -4.25
CA GLY A 118 23.09 3.22 -3.42
C GLY A 118 23.17 4.75 -3.32
N LEU A 119 22.02 5.44 -3.37
CA LEU A 119 21.92 6.90 -3.41
C LEU A 119 21.27 7.48 -2.16
N GLN A 120 21.31 6.77 -1.04
CA GLN A 120 20.70 7.23 0.20
C GLN A 120 21.33 8.55 0.66
N ILE A 121 20.48 9.51 0.98
CA ILE A 121 20.91 10.81 1.51
C ILE A 121 20.06 11.08 2.75
N PRO A 122 20.66 11.08 3.95
CA PRO A 122 19.93 11.39 5.17
C PRO A 122 19.39 12.82 5.16
N ARG A 123 18.23 13.01 5.76
CA ARG A 123 17.52 14.29 5.85
C ARG A 123 17.28 14.87 4.45
N LEU A 124 16.81 14.03 3.52
CA LEU A 124 16.68 14.36 2.11
C LEU A 124 15.79 15.60 1.91
N TRP A 125 14.66 15.65 2.61
CA TRP A 125 13.75 16.80 2.58
C TRP A 125 14.40 18.08 3.10
N ALA A 126 14.98 18.03 4.29
CA ALA A 126 15.63 19.20 4.90
C ALA A 126 16.72 19.76 3.97
N ARG A 127 17.56 18.89 3.40
CA ARG A 127 18.60 19.32 2.43
C ARG A 127 18.03 19.91 1.15
N ALA A 128 16.88 19.40 0.67
CA ALA A 128 16.20 19.98 -0.49
C ALA A 128 15.67 21.39 -0.17
N CYS A 129 15.06 21.57 1.00
CA CYS A 129 14.56 22.85 1.48
C CYS A 129 15.68 23.86 1.79
N GLU A 130 16.81 23.43 2.37
CA GLU A 130 18.00 24.26 2.60
C GLU A 130 18.55 24.80 1.28
N LYS A 131 18.59 23.95 0.24
CA LYS A 131 19.12 24.31 -1.08
C LYS A 131 18.13 25.15 -1.90
N PHE A 132 16.84 24.88 -1.78
CA PHE A 132 15.76 25.55 -2.49
C PHE A 132 14.60 25.87 -1.54
N PRO A 133 14.72 26.94 -0.72
CA PRO A 133 13.69 27.31 0.23
C PRO A 133 12.33 27.52 -0.45
N GLY A 134 11.29 26.89 0.10
CA GLY A 134 9.91 26.95 -0.41
C GLY A 134 9.63 26.15 -1.70
N ASP A 135 10.65 25.59 -2.35
CA ASP A 135 10.50 24.78 -3.58
C ASP A 135 11.51 23.63 -3.63
N PRO A 136 11.37 22.62 -2.74
CA PRO A 136 12.29 21.47 -2.68
C PRO A 136 12.29 20.65 -3.97
N MET A 137 11.26 20.76 -4.81
CA MET A 137 11.19 20.08 -6.10
C MET A 137 12.24 20.57 -7.09
N ARG A 138 12.87 21.74 -6.90
CA ARG A 138 14.04 22.15 -7.70
C ARG A 138 15.29 21.31 -7.40
N CYS A 139 15.30 20.60 -6.27
CA CYS A 139 16.36 19.66 -5.95
C CYS A 139 16.27 18.42 -6.83
N LYS A 140 17.18 18.28 -7.80
CA LYS A 140 17.27 17.10 -8.68
C LYS A 140 17.31 15.78 -7.91
N MET A 141 17.91 15.77 -6.72
CA MET A 141 17.98 14.56 -5.91
C MET A 141 16.62 14.20 -5.32
N PHE A 142 15.87 15.20 -4.84
CA PHE A 142 14.51 15.01 -4.35
C PHE A 142 13.57 14.52 -5.46
N GLN A 143 13.74 15.02 -6.69
CA GLN A 143 12.97 14.55 -7.86
C GLN A 143 13.21 13.07 -8.22
N ARG A 144 14.28 12.44 -7.72
CA ARG A 144 14.56 11.01 -7.94
C ARG A 144 13.81 10.11 -6.97
N LEU A 145 13.13 10.68 -5.97
CA LEU A 145 12.27 9.92 -5.08
C LEU A 145 10.99 9.54 -5.84
N HIS A 146 10.71 8.25 -5.90
CA HIS A 146 9.55 7.69 -6.61
C HIS A 146 8.69 6.83 -5.71
N TRP A 147 9.30 6.09 -4.78
CA TRP A 147 8.56 5.32 -3.80
C TRP A 147 9.31 5.19 -2.48
N ALA A 148 8.53 4.96 -1.42
CA ALA A 148 8.99 4.54 -0.11
C ALA A 148 8.12 3.38 0.42
N THR A 149 8.65 2.62 1.37
CA THR A 149 7.95 1.48 1.98
C THR A 149 8.13 1.47 3.49
N ALA A 150 7.07 1.08 4.20
CA ALA A 150 7.07 0.82 5.63
C ALA A 150 6.27 -0.45 5.94
N GLY A 151 6.41 -1.04 7.12
CA GLY A 151 5.91 -2.40 7.35
C GLY A 151 6.84 -3.42 6.70
N TYR A 152 6.31 -4.55 6.23
CA TYR A 152 7.10 -5.47 5.39
C TYR A 152 7.52 -4.77 4.10
N HIS A 153 8.83 -4.77 3.83
CA HIS A 153 9.39 -4.12 2.67
C HIS A 153 9.17 -4.99 1.43
N TYR A 154 8.67 -4.37 0.36
CA TYR A 154 8.48 -5.03 -0.93
C TYR A 154 9.81 -5.09 -1.68
N ASP A 155 10.28 -6.29 -1.99
CA ASP A 155 11.43 -6.48 -2.88
C ASP A 155 10.95 -6.46 -4.33
N TRP A 156 11.25 -5.37 -5.03
CA TRP A 156 10.90 -5.17 -6.43
C TRP A 156 11.61 -6.13 -7.39
N THR A 157 12.80 -6.63 -7.02
CA THR A 157 13.61 -7.53 -7.84
C THR A 157 13.08 -8.96 -7.71
N ALA A 158 12.88 -9.42 -6.48
CA ALA A 158 12.35 -10.75 -6.21
C ALA A 158 10.81 -10.84 -6.36
N ARG A 159 10.13 -9.69 -6.43
CA ARG A 159 8.65 -9.57 -6.36
C ARG A 159 8.10 -10.35 -5.17
N LYS A 160 8.62 -10.06 -3.98
CA LYS A 160 8.29 -10.80 -2.75
C LYS A 160 8.39 -9.92 -1.50
N TYR A 161 7.67 -10.30 -0.46
CA TYR A 161 7.89 -9.83 0.91
C TYR A 161 8.71 -10.85 1.72
N TYR A 162 9.59 -10.37 2.59
CA TYR A 162 10.34 -11.21 3.53
C TYR A 162 9.93 -10.90 4.97
N GLN A 163 9.64 -11.92 5.77
CA GLN A 163 9.23 -11.74 7.18
C GLN A 163 10.28 -11.04 8.04
N LYS A 164 11.56 -11.17 7.69
CA LYS A 164 12.68 -10.54 8.42
C LYS A 164 12.94 -9.09 8.02
N ASP A 165 12.36 -8.64 6.90
CA ASP A 165 12.61 -7.32 6.32
C ASP A 165 11.38 -6.45 6.53
N PHE A 166 11.34 -5.80 7.70
CA PHE A 166 10.19 -4.99 8.08
C PHE A 166 10.60 -3.79 8.94
N SER A 167 9.82 -2.72 8.81
CA SER A 167 9.73 -1.63 9.76
C SER A 167 8.34 -1.60 10.41
N LYS A 168 8.12 -0.71 11.37
CA LYS A 168 6.80 -0.56 11.98
C LYS A 168 5.86 0.17 11.01
N VAL A 169 4.67 -0.39 10.78
CA VAL A 169 3.59 0.35 10.11
C VAL A 169 3.17 1.54 10.99
N PRO A 170 3.18 2.78 10.48
CA PRO A 170 2.78 3.95 11.25
C PRO A 170 1.36 3.82 11.80
N LYS A 171 1.16 4.12 13.09
CA LYS A 171 -0.13 3.90 13.77
C LYS A 171 -1.28 4.63 13.10
N LEU A 172 -1.09 5.89 12.71
CA LEU A 172 -2.12 6.69 12.02
C LEU A 172 -2.56 6.03 10.71
N LEU A 173 -1.62 5.54 9.90
CA LEU A 173 -1.92 4.83 8.66
C LEU A 173 -2.68 3.52 8.93
N SER A 174 -2.26 2.78 9.95
CA SER A 174 -2.95 1.55 10.36
C SER A 174 -4.39 1.81 10.80
N ASP A 175 -4.60 2.78 11.69
CA ASP A 175 -5.93 3.10 12.23
C ASP A 175 -6.89 3.56 11.13
N LEU A 176 -6.41 4.42 10.20
CA LEU A 176 -7.17 4.86 9.04
C LEU A 176 -7.49 3.71 8.09
N ALA A 177 -6.52 2.85 7.76
CA ALA A 177 -6.76 1.70 6.89
C ALA A 177 -7.86 0.77 7.45
N ILE A 178 -7.79 0.49 8.75
CA ILE A 178 -8.77 -0.33 9.45
C ILE A 178 -10.16 0.34 9.42
N SER A 179 -10.24 1.65 9.68
CA SER A 179 -11.53 2.37 9.66
C SER A 179 -12.16 2.38 8.26
N TYR A 180 -11.36 2.59 7.21
CA TYR A 180 -11.83 2.55 5.83
C TYR A 180 -12.30 1.15 5.42
N ALA A 181 -11.54 0.10 5.74
CA ALA A 181 -11.95 -1.28 5.47
C ALA A 181 -13.29 -1.61 6.16
N ARG A 182 -13.43 -1.26 7.45
CA ARG A 182 -14.65 -1.50 8.21
C ARG A 182 -15.87 -0.80 7.62
N ALA A 183 -15.72 0.44 7.13
CA ALA A 183 -16.81 1.16 6.48
C ALA A 183 -17.29 0.50 5.17
N CYS A 184 -16.47 -0.36 4.56
CA CYS A 184 -16.85 -1.18 3.41
C CYS A 184 -17.32 -2.59 3.78
N GLY A 185 -17.47 -2.91 5.08
CA GLY A 185 -17.78 -4.26 5.56
C GLY A 185 -16.63 -5.25 5.37
N LEU A 186 -15.39 -4.74 5.30
CA LEU A 186 -14.17 -5.52 5.11
C LEU A 186 -13.31 -5.46 6.37
N ASP A 187 -12.28 -6.30 6.41
CA ASP A 187 -11.29 -6.28 7.49
C ASP A 187 -9.89 -6.44 6.93
N ILE A 188 -8.91 -5.86 7.63
CA ILE A 188 -7.51 -5.81 7.19
C ILE A 188 -6.60 -5.78 8.41
N ILE A 189 -5.46 -6.47 8.32
CA ILE A 189 -4.31 -6.23 9.19
C ILE A 189 -3.29 -5.42 8.38
N PRO A 190 -3.09 -4.12 8.68
CA PRO A 190 -2.09 -3.31 7.99
C PRO A 190 -0.68 -3.82 8.29
N GLU A 191 -0.01 -4.38 7.30
CA GLU A 191 1.31 -5.01 7.46
C GLU A 191 2.35 -4.47 6.50
N ALA A 192 1.95 -3.97 5.34
CA ALA A 192 2.85 -3.32 4.39
C ALA A 192 2.22 -2.01 3.88
N VAL A 193 3.09 -1.02 3.70
CA VAL A 193 2.76 0.29 3.14
C VAL A 193 3.69 0.56 1.97
N ILE A 194 3.13 0.94 0.83
CA ILE A 194 3.87 1.47 -0.33
C ILE A 194 3.39 2.89 -0.59
N ILE A 195 4.31 3.83 -0.48
CA ILE A 195 4.07 5.25 -0.78
C ILE A 195 4.64 5.51 -2.16
N ASN A 196 3.83 6.02 -3.07
CA ASN A 196 4.24 6.41 -4.41
C ASN A 196 4.17 7.93 -4.55
N PHE A 197 5.23 8.51 -5.11
CA PHE A 197 5.36 9.94 -5.32
C PHE A 197 5.32 10.26 -6.81
N TYR A 198 4.40 11.15 -7.21
CA TYR A 198 4.14 11.46 -8.60
C TYR A 198 4.29 12.96 -8.87
N THR A 199 5.12 13.27 -9.86
CA THR A 199 5.11 14.57 -10.55
C THR A 199 4.03 14.61 -11.63
N THR A 200 3.75 15.79 -12.18
CA THR A 200 2.84 15.98 -13.31
C THR A 200 3.17 15.17 -14.56
N LYS A 201 4.43 14.73 -14.70
CA LYS A 201 4.92 13.89 -15.82
C LYS A 201 4.87 12.39 -15.51
N SER A 202 4.54 12.03 -14.28
CA SER A 202 4.53 10.64 -13.83
C SER A 202 3.29 9.92 -14.33
N SER A 203 3.42 8.61 -14.53
CA SER A 203 2.29 7.72 -14.81
C SER A 203 2.64 6.32 -14.34
N MET A 204 1.63 5.49 -14.08
CA MET A 204 1.78 4.09 -13.72
C MET A 204 0.94 3.24 -14.66
N GLY A 205 1.59 2.40 -15.45
CA GLY A 205 0.91 1.53 -16.40
C GLY A 205 0.03 0.48 -15.72
N GLY A 206 -0.85 -0.15 -16.50
CA GLY A 206 -1.71 -1.22 -16.02
C GLY A 206 -0.90 -2.39 -15.44
N HIS A 207 -1.02 -2.60 -14.12
CA HIS A 207 -0.37 -3.65 -13.34
C HIS A 207 -1.38 -4.27 -12.37
N ARG A 208 -0.97 -5.33 -11.68
CA ARG A 208 -1.74 -5.98 -10.60
C ARG A 208 -0.87 -6.04 -9.36
N ASP A 209 -1.55 -6.02 -8.22
CA ASP A 209 -0.95 -6.31 -6.92
C ASP A 209 -1.21 -7.79 -6.61
N ASP A 210 -0.29 -8.66 -7.03
CA ASP A 210 -0.47 -10.11 -6.99
C ASP A 210 0.66 -10.85 -6.26
N VAL A 211 1.20 -10.24 -5.19
CA VAL A 211 2.34 -10.78 -4.45
C VAL A 211 2.03 -11.15 -3.00
N GLU A 212 0.99 -10.60 -2.38
CA GLU A 212 0.61 -10.91 -1.00
C GLU A 212 0.05 -12.35 -0.88
N ASP A 213 0.29 -13.03 0.24
CA ASP A 213 -0.31 -14.35 0.49
C ASP A 213 -1.83 -14.24 0.77
N THR A 214 -2.29 -13.05 1.15
CA THR A 214 -3.70 -12.75 1.47
C THR A 214 -4.39 -11.96 0.36
N MET A 215 -4.69 -12.64 -0.75
CA MET A 215 -5.45 -12.07 -1.87
C MET A 215 -6.93 -11.85 -1.55
N ASP A 216 -7.41 -12.30 -0.39
CA ASP A 216 -8.74 -12.03 0.15
C ASP A 216 -8.81 -10.71 0.93
N ALA A 217 -7.67 -10.22 1.44
CA ALA A 217 -7.58 -8.95 2.13
C ALA A 217 -7.58 -7.76 1.14
N PRO A 218 -8.20 -6.62 1.51
CA PRO A 218 -8.27 -5.46 0.63
C PRO A 218 -6.92 -4.75 0.48
N VAL A 219 -6.77 -4.00 -0.61
CA VAL A 219 -5.78 -2.91 -0.73
C VAL A 219 -6.50 -1.59 -0.47
N ILE A 220 -5.99 -0.82 0.50
CA ILE A 220 -6.48 0.52 0.80
C ILE A 220 -5.53 1.54 0.16
N SER A 221 -6.03 2.36 -0.76
CA SER A 221 -5.27 3.34 -1.53
C SER A 221 -5.73 4.76 -1.21
N MET A 222 -4.91 5.52 -0.49
CA MET A 222 -5.16 6.92 -0.15
C MET A 222 -4.55 7.86 -1.20
N SER A 223 -5.21 8.99 -1.45
CA SER A 223 -4.80 10.01 -2.42
C SER A 223 -4.57 11.36 -1.76
N LEU A 224 -3.39 11.96 -1.93
CA LEU A 224 -3.06 13.30 -1.43
C LEU A 224 -2.49 14.18 -2.56
N GLY A 225 -2.87 15.45 -2.57
CA GLY A 225 -2.41 16.45 -3.52
C GLY A 225 -3.10 16.39 -4.88
N SER A 226 -2.32 16.53 -5.95
CA SER A 226 -2.84 16.65 -7.30
C SER A 226 -3.78 15.48 -7.68
N SER A 227 -4.84 15.82 -8.42
CA SER A 227 -5.80 14.83 -8.91
C SER A 227 -5.13 13.88 -9.91
N CYS A 228 -5.69 12.69 -10.08
CA CYS A 228 -5.24 11.78 -11.13
C CYS A 228 -6.39 11.07 -11.83
N VAL A 229 -6.14 10.67 -13.08
CA VAL A 229 -6.98 9.70 -13.77
C VAL A 229 -6.49 8.30 -13.41
N PHE A 230 -7.24 7.65 -12.52
CA PHE A 230 -7.07 6.27 -12.14
C PHE A 230 -7.86 5.37 -13.08
N LEU A 231 -7.21 4.32 -13.58
CA LEU A 231 -7.81 3.35 -14.48
C LEU A 231 -7.99 2.03 -13.73
N LYS A 232 -9.24 1.65 -13.46
CA LYS A 232 -9.60 0.36 -12.86
C LYS A 232 -10.09 -0.58 -13.95
N GLY A 233 -9.25 -1.50 -14.39
CA GLY A 233 -9.51 -2.54 -15.39
C GLY A 233 -10.20 -3.77 -14.83
N GLY A 234 -10.23 -4.84 -15.62
CA GLY A 234 -10.64 -6.18 -15.17
C GLY A 234 -9.44 -7.10 -14.94
N ASN A 235 -9.66 -8.40 -14.95
CA ASN A 235 -8.64 -9.43 -14.74
C ASN A 235 -7.67 -9.55 -15.93
N THR A 236 -8.04 -9.00 -17.09
CA THR A 236 -7.19 -8.89 -18.29
C THR A 236 -7.14 -7.45 -18.77
N LYS A 237 -6.13 -7.11 -19.59
CA LYS A 237 -6.01 -5.80 -20.23
C LYS A 237 -7.00 -5.59 -21.39
N GLU A 238 -7.75 -6.63 -21.76
CA GLU A 238 -8.82 -6.54 -22.78
C GLU A 238 -10.10 -5.92 -22.23
N VAL A 239 -10.33 -6.03 -20.91
CA VAL A 239 -11.46 -5.36 -20.26
C VAL A 239 -11.21 -3.86 -20.23
N ARG A 240 -12.16 -3.09 -20.78
CA ARG A 240 -12.09 -1.63 -20.76
C ARG A 240 -12.11 -1.15 -19.30
N PRO A 241 -11.15 -0.29 -18.88
CA PRO A 241 -11.12 0.18 -17.51
C PRO A 241 -12.19 1.22 -17.24
N LEU A 242 -12.69 1.25 -16.00
CA LEU A 242 -13.33 2.42 -15.42
C LEU A 242 -12.30 3.54 -15.32
N GLU A 243 -12.73 4.74 -15.66
CA GLU A 243 -11.89 5.93 -15.73
C GLU A 243 -12.36 6.84 -14.61
N ILE A 244 -11.55 6.97 -13.55
CA ILE A 244 -11.96 7.60 -12.29
C ILE A 244 -11.02 8.75 -11.98
N MET A 245 -11.58 9.94 -11.74
CA MET A 245 -10.83 11.06 -11.18
C MET A 245 -10.70 10.87 -9.67
N LEU A 246 -9.49 10.58 -9.20
CA LEU A 246 -9.16 10.57 -7.77
C LEU A 246 -8.54 11.90 -7.39
N GLN A 247 -9.18 12.61 -6.46
CA GLN A 247 -8.76 13.90 -5.96
C GLN A 247 -8.06 13.77 -4.59
N SER A 248 -7.51 14.88 -4.10
CA SER A 248 -6.93 14.93 -2.75
C SER A 248 -7.99 14.56 -1.70
N GLY A 249 -7.63 13.64 -0.81
CA GLY A 249 -8.46 13.13 0.26
C GLY A 249 -9.31 11.90 -0.11
N ASP A 250 -9.34 11.49 -1.38
CA ASP A 250 -10.09 10.30 -1.80
C ASP A 250 -9.39 9.00 -1.38
N VAL A 251 -10.19 8.01 -0.97
CA VAL A 251 -9.74 6.66 -0.67
C VAL A 251 -10.39 5.68 -1.62
N ALA A 252 -9.57 4.91 -2.34
CA ALA A 252 -9.99 3.80 -3.18
C ALA A 252 -9.64 2.47 -2.53
N ILE A 253 -10.53 1.50 -2.62
CA ILE A 253 -10.37 0.19 -1.97
C ILE A 253 -10.62 -0.90 -3.00
N LEU A 254 -9.64 -1.79 -3.17
CA LEU A 254 -9.73 -2.95 -4.05
C LEU A 254 -9.83 -4.20 -3.19
N SER A 255 -10.97 -4.89 -3.27
CA SER A 255 -11.27 -6.13 -2.54
C SER A 255 -12.04 -7.10 -3.43
N GLN A 256 -12.24 -8.34 -2.97
CA GLN A 256 -12.97 -9.36 -3.73
C GLN A 256 -12.47 -9.43 -5.18
N GLU A 257 -13.38 -9.37 -6.15
CA GLU A 257 -13.08 -9.58 -7.57
C GLU A 257 -12.21 -8.44 -8.13
N SER A 258 -12.35 -7.23 -7.56
CA SER A 258 -11.52 -6.09 -7.93
C SER A 258 -10.07 -6.19 -7.44
N ARG A 259 -9.78 -7.04 -6.44
CA ARG A 259 -8.45 -7.19 -5.82
C ARG A 259 -7.37 -7.63 -6.81
N LEU A 260 -7.76 -8.37 -7.85
CA LEU A 260 -6.88 -8.89 -8.91
C LEU A 260 -7.04 -8.13 -10.24
N SER A 261 -7.75 -7.00 -10.23
CA SER A 261 -7.93 -6.19 -11.43
C SER A 261 -6.66 -5.45 -11.82
N TYR A 262 -6.42 -5.38 -13.14
CA TYR A 262 -5.43 -4.46 -13.68
C TYR A 262 -5.79 -3.03 -13.33
N HIS A 263 -4.85 -2.27 -12.81
CA HIS A 263 -5.07 -0.88 -12.49
C HIS A 263 -3.80 -0.03 -12.65
N GLY A 264 -3.96 1.28 -12.62
CA GLY A 264 -2.88 2.21 -12.93
C GLY A 264 -3.32 3.66 -12.88
N VAL A 265 -2.34 4.55 -13.08
CA VAL A 265 -2.53 6.00 -13.08
C VAL A 265 -2.11 6.51 -14.45
N ALA A 266 -3.08 6.93 -15.25
CA ALA A 266 -2.84 7.36 -16.62
C ALA A 266 -2.24 8.76 -16.70
N GLN A 267 -2.73 9.68 -15.84
CA GLN A 267 -2.37 11.08 -15.87
C GLN A 267 -2.47 11.72 -14.48
N ILE A 268 -1.55 12.61 -14.17
CA ILE A 268 -1.58 13.50 -13.00
C ILE A 268 -2.01 14.89 -13.45
N ILE A 269 -2.98 15.48 -12.75
CA ILE A 269 -3.58 16.77 -13.10
C ILE A 269 -3.31 17.75 -11.96
N PRO A 270 -2.48 18.78 -12.16
CA PRO A 270 -2.28 19.85 -11.19
C PRO A 270 -3.62 20.38 -10.69
N THR A 271 -3.82 20.37 -9.38
CA THR A 271 -5.08 20.76 -8.75
C THR A 271 -4.72 21.49 -7.47
N ALA A 272 -5.21 22.72 -7.29
CA ALA A 272 -4.94 23.49 -6.09
C ALA A 272 -5.39 22.73 -4.83
N PHE A 273 -4.48 22.54 -3.88
CA PHE A 273 -4.81 21.91 -2.60
C PHE A 273 -5.77 22.79 -1.80
N GLN A 274 -6.86 22.20 -1.31
CA GLN A 274 -7.91 22.89 -0.56
C GLN A 274 -7.90 22.45 0.90
N ILE A 275 -7.96 23.43 1.80
CA ILE A 275 -8.18 23.28 3.23
C ILE A 275 -8.95 24.51 3.69
N ASP A 276 -9.88 24.35 4.62
CA ASP A 276 -10.61 25.46 5.23
C ASP A 276 -9.67 26.30 6.11
N ASP A 277 -9.91 27.61 6.16
CA ASP A 277 -9.03 28.55 6.87
C ASP A 277 -8.95 28.23 8.36
N GLU A 278 -10.06 27.82 8.97
CA GLU A 278 -10.10 27.42 10.39
C GLU A 278 -9.22 26.18 10.68
N ALA A 279 -9.33 25.12 9.88
CA ALA A 279 -8.47 23.94 10.04
C ALA A 279 -7.00 24.25 9.70
N TRP A 280 -6.76 25.16 8.76
CA TRP A 280 -5.41 25.61 8.44
C TRP A 280 -4.76 26.36 9.61
N ASP A 281 -5.45 27.35 10.16
CA ASP A 281 -4.95 28.12 11.30
C ASP A 281 -4.75 27.22 12.53
N SER A 282 -5.73 26.35 12.82
CA SER A 282 -5.62 25.35 13.90
C SER A 282 -4.44 24.40 13.72
N LEU A 283 -4.14 23.96 12.49
CA LEU A 283 -2.96 23.13 12.22
C LEU A 283 -1.66 23.87 12.51
N LEU A 284 -1.57 25.14 12.11
CA LEU A 284 -0.35 25.94 12.32
C LEU A 284 -0.12 26.26 13.80
N GLU A 285 -1.20 26.42 14.59
CA GLU A 285 -1.10 26.57 16.04
C GLU A 285 -0.59 25.28 16.71
N GLU A 286 -1.17 24.13 16.35
CA GLU A 286 -0.77 22.83 16.91
C GLU A 286 0.65 22.42 16.50
N GLU A 287 1.08 22.79 15.30
CA GLU A 287 2.37 22.42 14.72
C GLU A 287 3.29 23.64 14.56
N SER A 288 3.31 24.50 15.58
CA SER A 288 4.00 25.81 15.55
C SER A 288 5.51 25.72 15.23
N ASP A 289 6.17 24.61 15.55
CA ASP A 289 7.58 24.36 15.21
C ASP A 289 7.81 24.03 13.71
N HIS A 290 6.74 23.80 12.95
CA HIS A 290 6.78 23.29 11.58
C HIS A 290 6.00 24.15 10.57
N VAL A 291 5.65 25.39 10.93
CA VAL A 291 4.83 26.29 10.10
C VAL A 291 5.35 26.43 8.66
N GLN A 292 6.65 26.74 8.49
CA GLN A 292 7.25 26.92 7.16
C GLN A 292 7.26 25.62 6.34
N GLU A 293 7.38 24.48 7.00
CA GLU A 293 7.34 23.16 6.37
C GLU A 293 5.92 22.86 5.86
N TYR A 294 4.89 23.07 6.67
CA TYR A 294 3.50 22.91 6.26
C TYR A 294 3.10 23.88 5.13
N MET A 295 3.56 25.13 5.16
CA MET A 295 3.36 26.07 4.04
C MET A 295 3.97 25.55 2.73
N THR A 296 5.18 25.00 2.80
CA THR A 296 5.89 24.43 1.65
C THR A 296 5.16 23.19 1.13
N ILE A 297 4.73 22.28 2.02
CA ILE A 297 4.00 21.07 1.66
C ILE A 297 2.64 21.41 1.03
N ARG A 298 1.89 22.33 1.62
CA ARG A 298 0.60 22.79 1.07
C ARG A 298 0.75 23.30 -0.36
N SER A 299 1.76 24.14 -0.61
CA SER A 299 2.08 24.64 -1.95
C SER A 299 2.45 23.48 -2.91
N LEU A 300 3.34 22.59 -2.46
CA LEU A 300 3.81 21.45 -3.24
C LEU A 300 2.68 20.52 -3.70
N LEU A 301 1.72 20.21 -2.81
CA LEU A 301 0.59 19.32 -3.11
C LEU A 301 -0.28 19.80 -4.28
N SER A 302 -0.18 21.07 -4.69
CA SER A 302 -0.90 21.59 -5.86
C SER A 302 -0.35 21.10 -7.20
N SER A 303 0.89 20.58 -7.23
CA SER A 303 1.57 20.07 -8.43
C SER A 303 2.24 18.70 -8.22
N TYR A 304 2.03 18.12 -7.04
CA TYR A 304 2.59 16.84 -6.63
C TYR A 304 1.48 15.95 -6.08
N ARG A 305 1.59 14.64 -6.32
CA ARG A 305 0.64 13.66 -5.79
C ARG A 305 1.37 12.62 -4.98
N ILE A 306 0.81 12.28 -3.84
CA ILE A 306 1.25 11.17 -2.99
C ILE A 306 0.12 10.16 -2.95
N ASN A 307 0.46 8.89 -3.18
CA ASN A 307 -0.45 7.77 -3.03
C ASN A 307 0.10 6.83 -1.97
N ILE A 308 -0.74 6.40 -1.03
CA ILE A 308 -0.36 5.51 0.06
C ILE A 308 -1.20 4.25 -0.06
N ASN A 309 -0.57 3.13 -0.40
CA ASN A 309 -1.21 1.82 -0.49
C ASN A 309 -0.89 0.99 0.74
N ILE A 310 -1.91 0.48 1.42
CA ILE A 310 -1.78 -0.32 2.64
C ILE A 310 -2.38 -1.70 2.39
N ARG A 311 -1.63 -2.72 2.81
CA ARG A 311 -1.90 -4.12 2.48
C ARG A 311 -1.70 -5.01 3.69
N GLN A 312 -2.42 -6.12 3.72
CA GLN A 312 -2.06 -7.28 4.53
C GLN A 312 -1.20 -8.21 3.68
N VAL A 313 -0.13 -8.74 4.24
CA VAL A 313 0.83 -9.57 3.49
C VAL A 313 0.62 -11.04 3.84
N TYR A 314 0.50 -11.36 5.13
CA TYR A 314 0.42 -12.73 5.61
C TYR A 314 -0.98 -13.06 6.16
N PRO A 315 -1.41 -14.33 6.09
CA PRO A 315 -2.67 -14.77 6.69
C PRO A 315 -2.71 -14.46 8.18
N ARG A 316 -3.92 -14.28 8.72
CA ARG A 316 -4.06 -14.20 10.18
C ARG A 316 -3.58 -15.50 10.76
N LEU A 317 -2.51 -15.46 11.54
CA LEU A 317 -2.17 -16.55 12.41
C LEU A 317 -3.34 -16.71 13.38
N VAL A 318 -4.03 -17.84 13.29
CA VAL A 318 -5.24 -18.15 14.09
C VAL A 318 -4.92 -18.20 15.59
N ASP A 319 -3.63 -18.18 15.96
CA ASP A 319 -3.17 -18.21 17.33
C ASP A 319 -2.36 -16.95 17.71
N ALA A 320 -2.95 -16.11 18.55
CA ALA A 320 -2.35 -14.88 19.07
C ALA A 320 -1.05 -15.14 19.87
N SER A 321 -0.87 -16.35 20.42
CA SER A 321 0.34 -16.74 21.14
C SER A 321 1.56 -16.78 20.22
N ILE A 322 1.38 -17.21 18.95
CA ILE A 322 2.46 -17.29 17.97
C ILE A 322 2.90 -15.90 17.56
N ARG A 323 1.98 -14.94 17.37
CA ARG A 323 2.34 -13.56 16.96
C ARG A 323 3.11 -12.83 18.06
N HIS A 324 2.70 -12.96 19.32
CA HIS A 324 3.45 -12.36 20.44
C HIS A 324 4.85 -12.97 20.55
N ASN A 325 4.96 -14.30 20.40
CA ASN A 325 6.24 -15.00 20.43
C ASN A 325 7.12 -14.68 19.21
N MET A 326 6.57 -14.55 18.00
CA MET A 326 7.34 -14.19 16.80
C MET A 326 7.82 -12.74 16.83
N VAL A 327 6.95 -11.80 17.17
CA VAL A 327 7.33 -10.38 17.27
C VAL A 327 8.36 -10.20 18.38
N ALA A 328 8.17 -10.84 19.54
CA ALA A 328 9.15 -10.84 20.63
C ALA A 328 10.47 -11.53 20.24
N PHE A 329 10.45 -12.64 19.50
CA PHE A 329 11.64 -13.35 19.04
C PHE A 329 12.41 -12.55 17.98
N LEU A 330 11.72 -11.88 17.06
CA LEU A 330 12.32 -11.00 16.06
C LEU A 330 12.89 -9.73 16.71
N THR A 331 12.22 -9.20 17.74
CA THR A 331 12.71 -8.06 18.54
C THR A 331 13.96 -8.46 19.34
N TYR A 332 13.99 -9.68 19.90
CA TYR A 332 15.18 -10.26 20.54
C TYR A 332 16.35 -10.40 19.56
N ALA A 333 16.11 -10.91 18.36
CA ALA A 333 17.14 -11.08 17.34
C ALA A 333 17.76 -9.75 16.89
N GLN A 334 17.01 -8.64 16.98
CA GLN A 334 17.51 -7.30 16.65
C GLN A 334 18.22 -6.61 17.83
N ASN A 335 17.75 -6.82 19.07
CA ASN A 335 18.22 -6.05 20.23
C ASN A 335 19.06 -6.87 21.25
N ASN A 336 19.26 -8.17 21.04
CA ASN A 336 19.91 -9.10 21.99
C ASN A 336 19.30 -9.13 23.40
N GLU A 337 18.09 -8.59 23.61
CA GLU A 337 17.41 -8.58 24.91
C GLU A 337 16.32 -9.65 25.01
N LYS A 338 16.54 -10.65 25.88
CA LYS A 338 15.59 -11.76 26.04
C LYS A 338 14.17 -11.23 26.36
N PRO A 339 13.12 -11.75 25.71
CA PRO A 339 11.75 -11.33 25.98
C PRO A 339 11.32 -11.77 27.39
N GLU A 340 10.36 -11.06 28.00
CA GLU A 340 9.97 -11.27 29.41
C GLU A 340 9.57 -12.71 29.74
N TRP A 341 8.88 -13.40 28.84
CA TRP A 341 8.51 -14.81 29.05
C TRP A 341 9.73 -15.74 29.15
N ALA A 342 10.84 -15.41 28.48
CA ALA A 342 12.10 -16.15 28.56
C ALA A 342 12.90 -15.78 29.82
N LYS A 343 12.62 -14.61 30.43
CA LYS A 343 13.15 -14.22 31.75
C LYS A 343 12.39 -14.90 32.89
N MET A 344 11.10 -15.24 32.68
CA MET A 344 10.26 -15.94 33.65
C MET A 344 10.61 -17.43 33.84
N GLN A 345 11.39 -18.05 32.95
CA GLN A 345 11.77 -19.47 33.05
C GLN A 345 12.88 -19.79 34.08
N HIS A 346 13.35 -18.81 34.86
CA HIS A 346 14.38 -19.02 35.89
C HIS A 346 13.89 -19.03 37.34
N ILE A 347 12.57 -19.02 37.60
CA ILE A 347 12.03 -18.96 38.97
C ILE A 347 11.49 -20.30 39.51
N ASN A 348 11.29 -21.34 38.69
CA ASN A 348 10.89 -22.67 39.19
C ASN A 348 11.91 -23.75 38.81
N SER A 349 12.98 -23.86 39.59
CA SER A 349 13.81 -25.08 39.64
C SER A 349 14.46 -25.26 41.01
N GLN A 350 13.65 -25.31 42.06
CA GLN A 350 14.00 -26.03 43.28
C GLN A 350 12.77 -26.81 43.71
N ASP A 351 13.01 -28.05 44.13
CA ASP A 351 12.08 -29.08 44.61
C ASP A 351 11.46 -29.98 43.53
N ASP A 352 12.21 -31.03 43.21
CA ASP A 352 11.68 -32.40 43.33
C ASP A 352 12.85 -33.40 43.45
N THR A 353 13.14 -33.74 44.69
CA THR A 353 13.88 -34.94 45.07
C THR A 353 12.97 -36.15 44.88
N PHE A 354 13.27 -37.04 43.94
CA PHE A 354 13.00 -38.48 44.14
C PHE A 354 14.10 -39.32 43.49
N ALA A 355 14.66 -40.18 44.34
CA ALA A 355 15.79 -41.04 44.07
C ALA A 355 15.40 -42.28 43.26
N SER A 356 16.37 -42.71 42.44
CA SER A 356 16.76 -44.08 42.11
C SER A 356 15.73 -45.21 42.25
N GLU A 357 15.51 -45.94 41.15
CA GLU A 357 15.76 -47.39 41.08
C GLU A 357 15.71 -47.89 39.63
N GLN A 358 16.81 -48.51 39.19
CA GLN A 358 16.81 -49.36 37.99
C GLN A 358 16.33 -50.76 38.35
N PRO A 359 15.91 -51.56 37.35
CA PRO A 359 16.75 -52.74 37.11
C PRO A 359 17.00 -53.06 35.64
N ASN A 360 18.22 -53.55 35.46
CA ASN A 360 18.87 -54.15 34.31
C ASN A 360 18.30 -55.55 33.99
N THR A 361 18.27 -55.96 32.72
CA THR A 361 18.90 -57.18 32.16
C THR A 361 18.23 -57.67 30.86
N ASN A 362 19.06 -57.85 29.83
CA ASN A 362 18.79 -58.57 28.58
C ASN A 362 19.24 -60.05 28.76
N PRO A 363 18.57 -61.07 28.16
CA PRO A 363 18.79 -62.47 28.49
C PRO A 363 19.86 -63.15 27.61
N ASP A 364 20.50 -64.16 28.18
CA ASP A 364 21.56 -64.96 27.56
C ASP A 364 20.99 -66.25 26.92
N ARG A 365 21.51 -66.57 25.72
CA ARG A 365 21.71 -67.90 25.10
C ARG A 365 20.53 -68.87 24.88
N ARG A 366 20.25 -69.15 23.60
CA ARG A 366 20.11 -70.52 23.06
C ARG A 366 20.51 -70.62 21.57
N LYS A 367 21.59 -71.37 21.35
CA LYS A 367 21.97 -72.27 20.24
C LYS A 367 21.25 -72.14 18.88
N MET A 368 22.05 -71.98 17.82
CA MET A 368 22.20 -72.84 16.60
C MET A 368 22.77 -71.96 15.48
N ARG A 369 24.04 -72.17 15.11
CA ARG A 369 24.52 -72.96 13.96
C ARG A 369 24.28 -72.32 12.59
N ASP A 370 25.42 -72.12 11.95
CA ASP A 370 25.72 -72.27 10.53
C ASP A 370 25.57 -71.06 9.58
N ALA A 371 26.78 -70.70 9.12
CA ALA A 371 27.18 -70.53 7.73
C ALA A 371 26.95 -69.15 7.08
N SER A 372 28.10 -68.53 6.73
CA SER A 372 28.45 -67.95 5.42
C SER A 372 27.42 -67.00 4.77
N ASN A 373 27.71 -65.85 4.19
CA ASN A 373 28.91 -65.19 3.68
C ASN A 373 28.32 -64.04 2.81
N PHE A 374 29.17 -63.05 2.46
CA PHE A 374 29.06 -62.16 1.30
C PHE A 374 28.07 -60.97 1.31
N ASP A 375 28.66 -59.78 1.41
CA ASP A 375 28.60 -58.65 0.46
C ASP A 375 27.28 -58.35 -0.26
N HIS A 376 26.64 -57.21 0.04
CA HIS A 376 26.96 -55.90 -0.54
C HIS A 376 26.13 -54.78 0.08
#